data_AF-A0AA40VVQ8-F1
#
_entry.id   AF-A0AA40VVQ8-F1
#
_cell.length_a   1.000
_cell.length_b   1.000
_cell.length_c   1.000
_cell.angle_alpha   90.00
_cell.angle_beta   90.00
_cell.angle_gamma   90.00
#
_symmetry.space_group_name_H-M   'P 1'
#
loop_
_entity.id
_entity.type
_entity.pdbx_description
1 polymer ?
#
loop_
_entity_poly.entity_id
_entity_poly.type
_entity_poly.pdbx_seq_one_letter_code
_entity_poly.pdbx_strand_id
1 'polypeptide(L)'
;MSHLQNITVPSHWPLPKYSLGQPTQKGIIVGIQYYPDDLMALTGSGYWRYAVVDKNDYSEISHLSEQKIQPLTPQEISAELHVEIEAHQQKISILQATFRSVEFGSVELTNTCSNNAQA
;
A
#
# COMPACT_ATOMS: atom_id res chain seq x y z
N MET A 1 -18.71 -1.65 -9.36
CA MET A 1 -18.29 -0.48 -10.15
C MET A 1 -18.13 0.68 -9.18
N SER A 2 -16.91 1.07 -8.85
CA SER A 2 -16.63 2.23 -8.00
C SER A 2 -16.93 3.51 -8.81
N HIS A 3 -17.78 4.38 -8.27
CA HIS A 3 -18.01 5.71 -8.85
C HIS A 3 -16.72 6.53 -8.71
N LEU A 4 -16.13 6.96 -9.83
CA LEU A 4 -15.05 7.94 -9.83
C LEU A 4 -15.63 9.29 -9.39
N GLN A 5 -15.29 9.71 -8.18
CA GLN A 5 -15.65 11.02 -7.67
C GLN A 5 -14.65 12.03 -8.25
N ASN A 6 -15.08 12.80 -9.27
CA ASN A 6 -14.26 13.87 -9.82
C ASN A 6 -14.15 14.99 -8.79
N ILE A 7 -12.96 15.16 -8.22
CA ILE A 7 -12.64 16.31 -7.38
C ILE A 7 -12.31 17.47 -8.32
N THR A 8 -13.14 18.51 -8.31
CA THR A 8 -12.89 19.73 -9.10
C THR A 8 -12.04 20.69 -8.29
N VAL A 9 -10.84 20.98 -8.77
CA VAL A 9 -9.99 22.05 -8.22
C VAL A 9 -10.50 23.40 -8.73
N PRO A 10 -10.65 24.42 -7.87
CA PRO A 10 -11.01 25.77 -8.32
C PRO A 10 -10.08 26.28 -9.42
N SER A 11 -10.64 26.91 -10.45
CA SER A 11 -9.92 27.31 -11.67
C SER A 11 -8.77 28.31 -11.45
N HIS A 12 -8.80 29.02 -10.33
CA HIS A 12 -7.76 29.99 -9.96
C HIS A 12 -6.62 29.37 -9.13
N TRP A 13 -6.73 28.09 -8.76
CA TRP A 13 -5.64 27.38 -8.08
C TRP A 13 -4.75 26.70 -9.11
N PRO A 14 -3.42 26.69 -8.90
CA PRO A 14 -2.55 25.83 -9.69
C PRO A 14 -2.94 24.38 -9.46
N LEU A 15 -2.87 23.52 -10.48
CA LEU A 15 -3.13 22.09 -10.29
C LEU A 15 -2.05 21.47 -9.39
N PRO A 16 -2.40 20.50 -8.52
CA PRO A 16 -1.41 19.79 -7.73
C PRO A 16 -0.51 18.96 -8.67
N LYS A 17 0.79 18.97 -8.41
CA LYS A 17 1.75 18.19 -9.19
C LYS A 17 1.63 16.68 -8.98
N TYR A 18 1.21 16.26 -7.79
CA TYR A 18 1.14 14.84 -7.41
C TYR A 18 -0.30 14.43 -7.06
N SER A 19 -0.58 13.13 -7.17
CA SER A 19 -1.93 12.57 -7.01
C SER A 19 -2.05 11.70 -5.76
N LEU A 20 -3.29 11.52 -5.28
CA LEU A 20 -3.60 10.54 -4.24
C LEU A 20 -3.22 9.12 -4.70
N GLY A 21 -2.70 8.31 -3.79
CA GLY A 21 -2.23 6.95 -4.07
C GLY A 21 -0.88 6.89 -4.79
N GLN A 22 -0.28 8.03 -5.13
CA GLN A 22 1.01 8.04 -5.79
C GLN A 22 2.12 7.62 -4.81
N PRO A 23 2.95 6.62 -5.15
CA PRO A 23 4.06 6.20 -4.32
C PRO A 23 5.25 7.16 -4.43
N THR A 24 5.92 7.35 -3.31
CA THR A 24 7.08 8.22 -3.13
C THR A 24 8.16 7.47 -2.36
N GLN A 25 9.40 7.95 -2.36
CA GLN A 25 10.48 7.32 -1.61
C GLN A 25 10.20 7.20 -0.10
N LYS A 26 9.32 8.05 0.46
CA LYS A 26 8.91 8.05 1.87
C LYS A 26 7.66 7.22 2.14
N GLY A 27 6.88 6.90 1.12
CA GLY A 27 5.61 6.18 1.23
C GLY A 27 4.54 6.75 0.32
N ILE A 28 3.26 6.63 0.67
CA ILE A 28 2.15 6.87 -0.26
C ILE A 28 1.42 8.18 0.08
N ILE A 29 1.11 8.98 -0.95
CA ILE A 29 0.31 10.20 -0.77
C ILE A 29 -1.14 9.83 -0.47
N VAL A 30 -1.63 10.22 0.71
CA VAL A 30 -3.01 9.96 1.17
C VAL A 30 -3.84 11.22 1.33
N GLY A 31 -3.23 12.40 1.24
CA GLY A 31 -3.93 13.67 1.33
C GLY A 31 -3.23 14.77 0.54
N ILE A 32 -4.01 15.68 0.00
CA ILE A 32 -3.56 16.84 -0.75
C ILE A 32 -4.34 18.05 -0.24
N GLN A 33 -3.63 19.12 0.14
CA GLN A 33 -4.23 20.32 0.68
C GLN A 33 -3.63 21.56 0.04
N TYR A 34 -4.49 22.48 -0.41
CA TYR A 34 -4.07 23.80 -0.89
C TYR A 34 -4.11 24.81 0.25
N TYR A 35 -3.06 25.59 0.39
CA TYR A 35 -2.99 26.73 1.28
C TYR A 35 -2.97 27.99 0.41
N PRO A 36 -4.09 28.74 0.32
CA PRO A 36 -4.08 30.03 -0.37
C PRO A 36 -3.16 30.99 0.39
N ASP A 37 -2.44 31.85 -0.32
CA ASP A 37 -1.74 32.96 0.33
C ASP A 37 -2.76 33.91 0.96
N ASP A 38 -2.45 34.45 2.13
CA ASP A 38 -3.33 35.38 2.83
C ASP A 38 -3.68 36.58 1.94
N LEU A 39 -4.91 37.09 2.10
CA LEU A 39 -5.62 38.11 1.29
C LEU A 39 -4.87 39.42 0.97
N MET A 40 -3.64 39.61 1.47
CA MET A 40 -2.81 40.81 1.29
C MET A 40 -1.64 40.61 0.31
N ALA A 41 -1.36 39.39 -0.16
CA ALA A 41 -0.24 39.14 -1.07
C ALA A 41 -0.67 39.32 -2.53
N LEU A 42 -0.55 40.55 -3.06
CA LEU A 42 -0.73 40.88 -4.48
C LEU A 42 0.24 40.13 -5.44
N THR A 43 1.11 39.27 -4.93
CA THR A 43 2.19 38.60 -5.68
C THR A 43 2.40 37.14 -5.30
N GLY A 44 1.58 36.54 -4.43
CA GLY A 44 1.85 35.23 -3.85
C GLY A 44 0.94 34.12 -4.40
N SER A 45 1.52 33.15 -5.12
CA SER A 45 0.80 31.94 -5.48
C SER A 45 0.74 31.01 -4.26
N GLY A 46 -0.46 30.70 -3.76
CA GLY A 46 -0.63 29.70 -2.70
C GLY A 46 -0.01 28.34 -3.06
N TYR A 47 0.20 27.48 -2.05
CA TYR A 47 1.04 26.29 -2.17
C TYR A 47 0.33 24.99 -1.81
N TRP A 48 0.78 23.89 -2.43
CA TRP A 48 0.32 22.54 -2.13
C TRP A 48 1.11 21.89 -1.00
N ARG A 49 0.39 21.20 -0.11
CA ARG A 49 0.91 20.30 0.93
C ARG A 49 0.35 18.90 0.70
N TYR A 50 1.20 17.91 0.96
CA TYR A 50 0.90 16.50 0.74
C TYR A 50 1.06 15.74 2.05
N ALA A 51 0.04 14.98 2.44
CA ALA A 51 0.10 14.04 3.54
C ALA A 51 0.60 12.69 2.99
N VAL A 52 1.71 12.19 3.53
CA VAL A 52 2.36 10.95 3.12
C VAL A 52 2.39 10.00 4.29
N VAL A 53 1.80 8.82 4.14
CA VAL A 53 1.93 7.72 5.11
C VAL A 53 3.32 7.11 4.94
N ASP A 54 4.04 6.89 6.04
CA ASP A 54 5.38 6.28 5.98
C ASP A 54 5.28 4.82 5.52
N LYS A 55 6.22 4.41 4.66
CA LYS A 55 6.25 3.04 4.11
C LYS A 55 6.59 1.96 5.16
N ASN A 56 7.23 2.33 6.26
CA ASN A 56 7.64 1.43 7.34
C ASN A 56 6.71 1.51 8.55
N ASP A 57 5.99 2.62 8.72
CA ASP A 57 5.01 2.81 9.79
C ASP A 57 3.74 3.47 9.27
N TYR A 58 2.72 2.64 9.02
CA TYR A 58 1.43 3.10 8.51
C TYR A 58 0.63 3.98 9.49
N SER A 59 1.07 4.11 10.75
CA SER A 59 0.48 5.03 11.72
C SER A 59 1.05 6.45 11.64
N GLU A 60 2.21 6.61 11.01
CA GLU A 60 2.88 7.91 10.87
C GLU A 60 2.47 8.61 9.57
N ILE A 61 2.06 9.88 9.70
CA ILE A 61 1.70 10.75 8.57
C ILE A 61 2.60 11.99 8.58
N SER A 62 3.38 12.13 7.50
CA SER A 62 4.23 13.30 7.26
C SER A 62 3.53 14.32 6.35
N HIS A 63 3.53 15.59 6.75
CA HIS A 63 3.02 16.70 5.92
C HIS A 63 4.17 17.42 5.19
N LEU A 64 4.29 17.16 3.89
CA LEU A 64 5.40 17.61 3.06
C LEU A 64 4.98 18.73 2.11
N SER A 65 5.90 19.66 1.84
CA SER A 65 5.75 20.64 0.75
C SER A 65 6.02 19.97 -0.59
N GLU A 66 5.47 20.52 -1.67
CA GLU A 66 5.59 19.95 -3.02
C GLU A 66 7.04 19.62 -3.43
N GLN A 67 7.99 20.54 -3.20
CA GLN A 67 9.42 20.31 -3.47
C GLN A 67 10.07 19.17 -2.66
N LYS A 68 9.46 18.71 -1.56
CA LYS A 68 10.00 17.62 -0.73
C LYS A 68 9.46 16.25 -1.16
N ILE A 69 8.55 16.20 -2.12
CA ILE A 69 8.03 14.96 -2.68
C ILE A 69 8.99 14.42 -3.74
N GLN A 70 9.40 13.17 -3.54
CA GLN A 70 10.25 12.43 -4.47
C GLN A 70 9.46 11.21 -4.93
N PRO A 71 8.75 11.29 -6.08
CA PRO A 71 7.94 10.18 -6.57
C PRO A 71 8.85 9.01 -6.96
N LEU A 72 8.34 7.79 -6.78
CA LEU A 72 9.03 6.62 -7.35
C LEU A 72 8.91 6.64 -8.87
N THR A 73 9.98 6.20 -9.51
CA THR A 73 10.01 5.93 -10.95
C THR A 73 9.18 4.68 -11.27
N PRO A 74 8.69 4.54 -12.53
CA PRO A 74 7.97 3.33 -12.94
C PRO A 74 8.77 2.04 -12.70
N GLN A 75 10.10 2.09 -12.82
CA GLN A 75 10.96 0.94 -12.58
C GLN A 75 11.02 0.57 -11.10
N GLU A 76 11.14 1.55 -10.20
CA GLU A 76 11.12 1.33 -8.75
C GLU A 76 9.76 0.77 -8.31
N ILE A 77 8.66 1.32 -8.82
CA ILE A 77 7.30 0.81 -8.54
C ILE A 77 7.19 -0.65 -8.98
N SER A 78 7.65 -0.97 -10.20
CA SER A 78 7.62 -2.34 -10.71
C SER A 78 8.46 -3.29 -9.87
N ALA A 79 9.62 -2.85 -9.37
CA ALA A 79 10.49 -3.66 -8.54
C ALA A 79 9.85 -3.94 -7.17
N GLU A 80 9.25 -2.92 -6.54
CA GLU A 80 8.57 -3.05 -5.25
C GLU A 80 7.36 -4.00 -5.34
N LEU A 81 6.55 -3.86 -6.39
CA LEU A 81 5.44 -4.78 -6.67
C LEU A 81 5.91 -6.22 -6.87
N HIS A 82 7.03 -6.42 -7.56
CA HIS A 82 7.56 -7.78 -7.78
C HIS A 82 7.96 -8.45 -6.47
N VAL A 83 8.69 -7.72 -5.61
CA VAL A 83 9.09 -8.19 -4.27
C VAL A 83 7.87 -8.52 -3.43
N GLU A 84 6.85 -7.64 -3.44
CA GLU A 84 5.62 -7.87 -2.69
C GLU A 84 4.88 -9.12 -3.19
N ILE A 85 4.76 -9.31 -4.51
CA ILE A 85 4.13 -10.49 -5.11
C ILE A 85 4.85 -11.76 -4.70
N GLU A 86 6.18 -11.81 -4.80
CA GLU A 86 6.99 -12.98 -4.43
C GLU A 86 6.80 -13.33 -2.95
N ALA A 87 6.83 -12.34 -2.05
CA ALA A 87 6.62 -12.55 -0.63
C ALA A 87 5.23 -13.15 -0.33
N HIS A 88 4.19 -12.68 -1.02
CA HIS A 88 2.84 -13.24 -0.89
C HIS A 88 2.72 -14.65 -1.45
N GLN A 89 3.35 -14.94 -2.60
CA GLN A 89 3.38 -16.28 -3.19
C GLN A 89 4.08 -17.29 -2.26
N GLN A 90 5.15 -16.87 -1.59
CA GLN A 90 5.84 -17.70 -0.60
C GLN A 90 4.93 -18.00 0.61
N LYS A 91 4.26 -16.98 1.17
CA LYS A 91 3.31 -17.16 2.29
C LYS A 91 2.19 -18.13 1.91
N ILE A 92 1.63 -17.98 0.70
CA ILE A 92 0.58 -18.87 0.19
C ILE A 92 1.08 -20.31 0.12
N SER A 93 2.28 -20.52 -0.43
CA SER A 93 2.88 -21.86 -0.56
C SER A 93 3.09 -22.56 0.78
N ILE A 94 3.57 -21.81 1.79
CA ILE A 94 3.74 -22.32 3.16
C ILE A 94 2.38 -22.71 3.76
N LEU A 95 1.39 -21.82 3.68
CA LEU A 95 0.05 -22.08 4.21
C LEU A 95 -0.61 -23.30 3.56
N GLN A 96 -0.46 -23.47 2.24
CA GLN A 96 -0.96 -24.63 1.51
C GLN A 96 -0.29 -25.93 1.98
N ALA A 97 1.02 -25.92 2.23
CA ALA A 97 1.73 -27.08 2.75
C ALA A 97 1.25 -27.44 4.17
N THR A 98 1.13 -26.46 5.06
CA THR A 98 0.62 -26.66 6.42
C THR A 98 -0.79 -27.22 6.41
N PHE A 99 -1.69 -26.67 5.59
CA PHE A 99 -3.06 -27.13 5.49
C PHE A 99 -3.13 -28.60 5.03
N ARG A 100 -2.36 -28.96 4.00
CA ARG A 100 -2.26 -30.35 3.54
C ARG A 100 -1.74 -31.27 4.65
N SER A 101 -0.71 -30.88 5.39
CA SER A 101 -0.19 -31.69 6.50
C SER A 101 -1.21 -31.90 7.63
N VAL A 102 -2.12 -30.94 7.88
CA VAL A 102 -3.19 -31.09 8.88
C VAL A 102 -4.32 -32.00 8.38
N GLU A 103 -4.70 -31.90 7.11
CA GLU A 103 -5.69 -32.81 6.49
C GLU A 103 -5.19 -34.27 6.50
N PHE A 104 -3.92 -34.50 6.16
CA PHE A 104 -3.35 -35.85 6.10
C PHE A 104 -2.89 -36.38 7.46
N GLY A 105 -2.50 -35.52 8.40
CA GLY A 105 -2.15 -35.91 9.78
C GLY A 105 -3.34 -36.38 10.62
N SER A 106 -4.58 -36.07 10.21
CA SER A 106 -5.79 -36.58 10.87
C SER A 106 -6.21 -37.98 10.37
N VAL A 107 -5.69 -38.45 9.24
CA VAL A 107 -6.09 -39.74 8.62
C VAL A 107 -5.22 -40.91 9.12
N GLU A 108 -4.02 -40.66 9.65
CA GLU A 108 -3.10 -41.74 10.06
C GLU A 108 -3.35 -42.31 11.47
N LEU A 109 -4.19 -41.70 12.30
CA LEU A 109 -4.46 -42.20 13.66
C LEU A 109 -5.54 -43.29 13.76
N THR A 110 -6.19 -43.70 12.66
CA THR A 110 -7.28 -44.70 12.71
C THR A 110 -6.95 -46.08 12.15
N ASN A 111 -5.75 -46.32 11.57
CA ASN A 111 -5.48 -47.56 10.81
C ASN A 111 -4.45 -48.55 11.41
N THR A 112 -4.04 -48.43 12.68
CA THR A 112 -3.00 -49.31 13.24
C THR A 112 -3.44 -50.31 14.32
N CYS A 113 -4.74 -50.47 14.60
CA CYS A 113 -5.22 -51.48 15.56
C CYS A 113 -6.18 -52.49 14.91
N SER A 114 -5.69 -53.45 14.12
CA SER A 114 -6.50 -54.67 13.89
C SER A 114 -5.77 -55.96 13.49
N ASN A 115 -4.45 -56.01 13.32
CA ASN A 115 -3.77 -57.25 12.91
C ASN A 115 -2.71 -57.69 13.93
N ASN A 116 -3.17 -58.24 15.06
CA ASN A 116 -2.41 -59.19 15.86
C ASN A 116 -3.35 -59.98 16.78
N ALA A 117 -4.10 -60.91 16.19
CA ALA A 117 -4.73 -62.00 16.91
C ALA A 117 -5.05 -63.13 15.93
N GLN A 118 -4.06 -63.96 15.62
CA GLN A 118 -4.29 -65.36 15.29
C GLN A 118 -3.02 -66.16 15.63
N ALA A 119 -3.14 -66.88 16.75
CA ALA A 119 -2.27 -67.95 17.20
C ALA A 119 -2.60 -69.25 16.46
#